data_AF-A0AAW9A760-F1
#
_entry.id   AF-A0AAW9A760-F1
#
_cell.length_a   1.000
_cell.length_b   1.000
_cell.length_c   1.000
_cell.angle_alpha   90.00
_cell.angle_beta   90.00
_cell.angle_gamma   90.00
#
_symmetry.space_group_name_H-M   'P 1'
#
loop_
_entity.id
_entity.type
_entity.pdbx_description
1 polymer ?
#
loop_
_entity_poly.entity_id
_entity_poly.type
_entity_poly.pdbx_seq_one_letter_code
_entity_poly.pdbx_strand_id
1 'polypeptide(L)'
;MKRLGIIIGVAVGLVIILVIVNQKFMFNPILFRSNAITYNNWSDYTYPSKIEYLYWDDKNGWNIGNESSNNKEIKNIFRVLKDGLENAKVARNEFNNSAIKREMKLIIRRSDGLILLQFDYYEGGNMADLGNDNFIELPSSFKSILLEKTFN
;
A
#
# COMPACT_ATOMS: atom_id res chain seq x y z
N MET A 1 -44.77 15.66 -4.99
CA MET A 1 -43.64 16.37 -5.62
C MET A 1 -42.62 16.92 -4.61
N LYS A 2 -42.99 17.76 -3.63
CA LYS A 2 -42.03 18.32 -2.64
C LYS A 2 -41.20 17.27 -1.88
N ARG A 3 -41.81 16.16 -1.44
CA ARG A 3 -41.10 15.04 -0.77
C ARG A 3 -40.10 14.34 -1.67
N LEU A 4 -40.41 14.21 -2.97
CA LEU A 4 -39.52 13.58 -3.96
C LEU A 4 -38.30 14.45 -4.22
N GLY A 5 -38.49 15.78 -4.31
CA GLY A 5 -37.39 16.74 -4.45
C GLY A 5 -36.42 16.73 -3.27
N ILE A 6 -36.93 16.57 -2.03
CA ILE A 6 -36.09 16.45 -0.84
C ILE A 6 -35.26 15.16 -0.87
N ILE A 7 -35.87 14.02 -1.22
CA ILE A 7 -35.16 12.73 -1.31
C ILE A 7 -34.04 12.80 -2.35
N ILE A 8 -34.34 13.35 -3.54
CA ILE A 8 -33.34 13.53 -4.59
C ILE A 8 -32.22 14.47 -4.13
N GLY A 9 -32.56 15.59 -3.49
CA GLY A 9 -31.57 16.54 -2.97
C GLY A 9 -30.63 15.90 -1.94
N VAL A 10 -31.16 15.10 -1.01
CA VAL A 10 -30.34 14.37 -0.02
C VAL A 10 -29.45 13.33 -0.71
N ALA A 11 -29.98 12.57 -1.67
CA ALA A 11 -29.20 11.59 -2.40
C ALA A 11 -28.03 12.22 -3.17
N VAL A 12 -28.27 13.34 -3.87
CA VAL A 12 -27.22 14.09 -4.57
C VAL A 12 -26.18 14.62 -3.59
N GLY A 13 -26.61 15.18 -2.46
CA GLY A 13 -25.70 15.65 -1.40
C GLY A 13 -24.78 14.54 -0.88
N LEU A 14 -25.32 13.35 -0.63
CA LEU A 14 -24.52 12.19 -0.20
C LEU A 14 -23.51 11.76 -1.26
N VAL A 15 -23.89 11.75 -2.54
CA VAL A 15 -22.97 11.42 -3.65
C VAL A 15 -21.81 12.42 -3.72
N ILE A 16 -22.07 13.72 -3.58
CA ILE A 16 -21.02 14.75 -3.59
C ILE A 16 -20.04 14.55 -2.43
N ILE A 17 -20.55 14.28 -1.22
CA ILE A 17 -19.70 14.02 -0.05
C ILE A 17 -18.80 12.79 -0.30
N LEU A 18 -19.35 11.71 -0.85
CA LEU A 18 -18.59 10.51 -1.19
C LEU A 18 -17.49 10.79 -2.21
N VAL A 19 -17.76 11.62 -3.22
CA VAL A 19 -16.76 12.03 -4.23
C VAL A 19 -15.62 12.81 -3.57
N ILE A 20 -15.92 13.80 -2.72
CA ILE A 20 -14.92 14.61 -2.02
C ILE A 20 -14.03 13.73 -1.14
N VAL A 21 -14.64 12.81 -0.41
CA VAL A 21 -13.93 11.85 0.45
C VAL A 21 -12.96 10.99 -0.35
N ASN A 22 -13.37 10.43 -1.48
CA ASN A 22 -12.53 9.59 -2.34
C ASN A 22 -11.37 10.35 -3.03
N GLN A 23 -11.50 11.67 -3.19
CA GLN A 23 -10.42 12.52 -3.71
C GLN A 23 -9.37 12.84 -2.66
N LYS A 24 -9.81 13.11 -1.42
CA LYS A 24 -8.94 13.58 -0.33
C LYS A 24 -8.25 12.45 0.43
N PHE A 25 -8.96 11.34 0.64
CA PHE A 25 -8.46 10.22 1.42
C PHE A 25 -8.11 9.05 0.50
N MET A 26 -7.03 8.34 0.82
CA MET A 26 -6.67 7.11 0.12
C MET A 26 -7.68 5.98 0.40
N PHE A 27 -8.36 6.03 1.54
CA PHE A 27 -9.37 5.06 1.96
C PHE A 27 -10.67 5.76 2.33
N ASN A 28 -11.78 5.02 2.23
CA ASN A 28 -13.05 5.49 2.74
C ASN A 28 -12.99 5.55 4.29
N PRO A 29 -13.12 6.73 4.92
CA PRO A 29 -13.00 6.92 6.36
C PRO A 29 -14.14 6.27 7.15
N ILE A 30 -15.30 6.05 6.52
CA ILE A 30 -16.47 5.41 7.15
C ILE A 30 -16.27 3.89 7.20
N LEU A 31 -15.72 3.31 6.13
CA LEU A 31 -15.51 1.86 6.02
C LEU A 31 -14.11 1.42 6.47
N PHE A 32 -13.27 2.37 6.89
CA PHE A 32 -11.88 2.08 7.25
C PHE A 32 -11.81 1.15 8.45
N ARG A 33 -10.97 0.12 8.33
CA ARG A 33 -10.57 -0.74 9.44
C ARG A 33 -9.05 -0.88 9.38
N SER A 34 -8.42 -0.67 10.53
CA SER A 34 -6.98 -0.86 10.65
C SER A 34 -6.61 -2.34 10.49
N ASN A 35 -5.48 -2.60 9.85
CA ASN A 35 -4.93 -3.94 9.64
C ASN A 35 -3.40 -3.87 9.43
N ALA A 36 -2.76 -5.00 9.10
CA ALA A 36 -1.32 -5.09 8.91
C ALA A 36 -0.75 -4.14 7.83
N ILE A 37 -1.57 -3.72 6.86
CA ILE A 37 -1.16 -2.80 5.77
C ILE A 37 -1.50 -1.35 6.13
N THR A 38 -2.67 -1.13 6.73
CA THR A 38 -3.15 0.20 7.11
C THR A 38 -3.30 0.31 8.62
N TYR A 39 -2.18 0.39 9.33
CA TYR A 39 -2.15 0.36 10.80
C TYR A 39 -2.39 1.74 11.46
N ASN A 40 -2.18 2.86 10.74
CA ASN A 40 -2.40 4.22 11.26
C ASN A 40 -3.88 4.63 11.25
N ASN A 41 -4.20 5.82 11.76
CA ASN A 41 -5.55 6.36 11.66
C ASN A 41 -5.89 6.67 10.19
N TRP A 42 -7.17 6.55 9.81
CA TRP A 42 -7.61 6.85 8.44
C TRP A 42 -7.21 8.26 7.97
N SER A 43 -7.18 9.23 8.89
CA SER A 43 -6.77 10.62 8.64
C SER A 43 -5.29 10.73 8.29
N ASP A 44 -4.46 9.76 8.67
CA ASP A 44 -3.04 9.78 8.33
C ASP A 44 -2.80 9.48 6.85
N TYR A 45 -3.75 8.81 6.19
CA TYR A 45 -3.72 8.50 4.77
C TYR A 45 -4.32 9.60 3.89
N THR A 46 -4.29 10.84 4.40
CA THR A 46 -4.61 12.04 3.62
C THR A 46 -3.37 12.41 2.80
N TYR A 47 -3.41 12.27 1.47
CA TYR A 47 -2.30 12.59 0.56
C TYR A 47 -0.94 11.97 0.93
N PRO A 48 -0.79 10.63 0.90
CA PRO A 48 0.53 10.02 0.98
C PRO A 48 1.41 10.56 -0.16
N SER A 49 2.63 10.96 0.16
CA SER A 49 3.38 11.88 -0.69
C SER A 49 4.58 11.24 -1.37
N LYS A 50 5.14 10.17 -0.80
CA LYS A 50 6.41 9.61 -1.27
C LYS A 50 6.46 8.10 -1.10
N ILE A 51 6.99 7.42 -2.10
CA ILE A 51 7.42 6.03 -2.10
C ILE A 51 8.94 6.03 -2.18
N GLU A 52 9.58 5.23 -1.35
CA GLU A 52 11.01 4.95 -1.38
C GLU A 52 11.19 3.46 -1.67
N TYR A 53 11.92 3.15 -2.73
CA TYR A 53 12.32 1.79 -3.09
C TYR A 53 13.77 1.62 -2.66
N LEU A 54 14.02 0.76 -1.68
CA LEU A 54 15.33 0.56 -1.09
C LEU A 54 15.85 -0.84 -1.39
N TYR A 55 17.17 -0.96 -1.48
CA TYR A 55 17.87 -2.24 -1.55
C TYR A 55 19.00 -2.30 -0.52
N TRP A 56 19.30 -3.50 -0.05
CA TRP A 56 20.43 -3.74 0.85
C TRP A 56 21.74 -3.93 0.08
N ASP A 57 22.80 -3.27 0.54
CA ASP A 57 24.19 -3.45 0.12
C ASP A 57 25.07 -3.73 1.36
N ASP A 58 25.92 -4.76 1.29
CA ASP A 58 26.76 -5.18 2.42
C ASP A 58 27.72 -4.10 2.91
N LYS A 59 28.08 -3.14 2.06
CA LYS A 59 29.01 -2.05 2.42
C LYS A 59 28.33 -0.84 3.04
N ASN A 60 27.17 -0.47 2.53
CA ASN A 60 26.52 0.81 2.84
C ASN A 60 25.17 0.65 3.55
N GLY A 61 24.71 -0.59 3.75
CA GLY A 61 23.39 -0.89 4.30
C GLY A 61 22.26 -0.56 3.32
N TRP A 62 21.19 0.02 3.83
CA TRP A 62 20.03 0.42 3.03
C TRP A 62 20.36 1.60 2.12
N ASN A 63 20.21 1.41 0.81
CA ASN A 63 20.35 2.44 -0.19
C ASN A 63 19.00 2.70 -0.87
N ILE A 64 18.73 3.96 -1.18
CA ILE A 64 17.57 4.34 -1.98
C ILE A 64 17.90 4.06 -3.45
N GLY A 65 17.16 3.16 -4.07
CA GLY A 65 17.22 2.89 -5.50
C GLY A 65 16.44 3.92 -6.30
N ASN A 66 15.19 4.17 -5.91
CA ASN A 66 14.32 5.14 -6.58
C ASN A 66 13.30 5.74 -5.59
N GLU A 67 12.73 6.87 -5.98
CA GLU A 67 11.68 7.56 -5.25
C GLU A 67 10.56 8.01 -6.21
N SER A 68 9.31 7.87 -5.76
CA SER A 68 8.15 8.28 -6.55
C SER A 68 7.16 9.02 -5.68
N SER A 69 6.59 10.11 -6.20
CA SER A 69 5.47 10.83 -5.56
C SER A 69 4.14 10.56 -6.29
N ASN A 70 4.06 9.47 -7.07
CA ASN A 70 2.90 9.18 -7.89
C ASN A 70 1.75 8.59 -7.04
N ASN A 71 0.74 9.42 -6.78
CA ASN A 71 -0.46 9.01 -6.04
C ASN A 71 -1.18 7.77 -6.62
N LYS A 72 -1.16 7.59 -7.95
CA LYS A 72 -1.77 6.40 -8.58
C LYS A 72 -0.99 5.13 -8.23
N GLU A 73 0.33 5.23 -8.17
CA GLU A 73 1.23 4.15 -7.78
C GLU A 73 1.02 3.75 -6.33
N ILE A 74 0.98 4.74 -5.42
CA ILE A 74 0.67 4.51 -4.00
C ILE A 74 -0.68 3.81 -3.84
N LYS A 75 -1.74 4.31 -4.51
CA LYS A 75 -3.07 3.68 -4.49
C LYS A 75 -3.02 2.24 -4.99
N ASN A 76 -2.24 1.97 -6.04
CA ASN A 76 -2.10 0.62 -6.58
C ASN A 76 -1.37 -0.32 -5.61
N ILE A 77 -0.30 0.13 -4.94
CA ILE A 77 0.42 -0.66 -3.94
C ILE A 77 -0.53 -1.08 -2.81
N PHE A 78 -1.26 -0.13 -2.22
CA PHE A 78 -2.21 -0.45 -1.16
C PHE A 78 -3.32 -1.39 -1.61
N ARG A 79 -3.83 -1.22 -2.84
CA ARG A 79 -4.84 -2.12 -3.40
C ARG A 79 -4.32 -3.54 -3.53
N VAL A 80 -3.17 -3.74 -4.19
CA VAL A 80 -2.58 -5.06 -4.40
C VAL A 80 -2.32 -5.76 -3.07
N LEU A 81 -1.77 -5.04 -2.09
CA LEU A 81 -1.53 -5.62 -0.76
C LEU A 81 -2.84 -5.98 -0.06
N LYS A 82 -3.87 -5.12 -0.10
CA LYS A 82 -5.16 -5.43 0.54
C LYS A 82 -5.85 -6.63 -0.10
N ASP A 83 -5.83 -6.70 -1.43
CA ASP A 83 -6.33 -7.85 -2.19
C ASP A 83 -5.55 -9.12 -1.78
N GLY A 84 -4.22 -9.02 -1.59
CA GLY A 84 -3.39 -10.12 -1.10
C GLY A 84 -3.64 -10.51 0.36
N LEU A 85 -3.92 -9.55 1.25
CA LEU A 85 -4.21 -9.81 2.67
C LEU A 85 -5.48 -10.62 2.86
N GLU A 86 -6.51 -10.36 2.05
CA GLU A 86 -7.75 -11.15 2.06
C GLU A 86 -7.50 -12.61 1.69
N ASN A 87 -6.45 -12.87 0.92
CA ASN A 87 -6.02 -14.21 0.48
C ASN A 87 -4.90 -14.82 1.34
N ALA A 88 -4.31 -14.05 2.27
CA ALA A 88 -3.08 -14.39 2.99
C ALA A 88 -3.19 -15.58 3.98
N LYS A 89 -4.40 -16.07 4.26
CA LYS A 89 -4.59 -17.27 5.12
C LYS A 89 -3.92 -18.54 4.58
N VAL A 90 -3.44 -18.55 3.34
CA VAL A 90 -2.88 -19.74 2.66
C VAL A 90 -1.34 -19.71 2.56
N ALA A 91 -0.68 -18.56 2.70
CA ALA A 91 0.70 -18.35 2.23
C ALA A 91 1.83 -18.69 3.22
N ARG A 92 1.55 -18.92 4.51
CA ARG A 92 2.59 -19.05 5.55
C ARG A 92 3.50 -20.29 5.38
N ASN A 93 3.04 -21.34 4.70
CA ASN A 93 3.76 -22.61 4.59
C ASN A 93 4.71 -22.71 3.39
N GLU A 94 4.79 -21.69 2.52
CA GLU A 94 5.58 -21.74 1.27
C GLU A 94 6.76 -20.75 1.22
N PHE A 95 7.04 -20.04 2.31
CA PHE A 95 8.21 -19.16 2.34
C PHE A 95 9.50 -19.98 2.44
N ASN A 96 10.07 -20.30 1.29
CA ASN A 96 11.35 -20.98 1.21
C ASN A 96 12.49 -19.96 1.30
N ASN A 97 13.09 -19.85 2.49
CA ASN A 97 14.24 -18.98 2.79
C ASN A 97 15.43 -19.20 1.83
N SER A 98 15.52 -20.35 1.15
CA SER A 98 16.64 -20.65 0.25
C SER A 98 16.64 -19.84 -1.06
N ALA A 99 15.61 -19.04 -1.34
CA ALA A 99 15.52 -18.19 -2.53
C ALA A 99 15.79 -16.69 -2.26
N ILE A 100 16.18 -16.32 -1.04
CA ILE A 100 16.52 -14.94 -0.69
C ILE A 100 17.86 -14.58 -1.36
N LYS A 101 17.80 -13.94 -2.54
CA LYS A 101 18.99 -13.44 -3.25
C LYS A 101 19.39 -12.04 -2.82
N ARG A 102 18.42 -11.13 -2.78
CA ARG A 102 18.61 -9.74 -2.36
C ARG A 102 17.37 -9.27 -1.61
N GLU A 103 17.60 -8.58 -0.50
CA GLU A 103 16.55 -7.96 0.32
C GLU A 103 16.31 -6.53 -0.15
N MET A 104 15.04 -6.19 -0.29
CA MET A 104 14.57 -4.86 -0.69
C MET A 104 13.43 -4.44 0.22
N LYS A 105 13.21 -3.14 0.30
CA LYS A 105 12.22 -2.54 1.19
C LYS A 105 11.47 -1.45 0.48
N LEU A 106 10.16 -1.42 0.65
CA LEU A 106 9.33 -0.33 0.19
C LEU A 106 8.82 0.45 1.39
N ILE A 107 8.99 1.78 1.36
CA ILE A 107 8.45 2.67 2.38
C ILE A 107 7.54 3.70 1.71
N ILE A 108 6.32 3.85 2.23
CA ILE A 108 5.40 4.93 1.84
C ILE A 108 5.32 5.92 3.00
N ARG A 109 5.58 7.19 2.71
CA ARG A 109 5.58 8.27 3.70
C ARG A 109 4.58 9.35 3.37
N ARG A 110 4.09 10.00 4.43
CA ARG A 110 3.43 11.30 4.36
C ARG A 110 4.49 12.42 4.27
N SER A 111 4.05 13.62 3.90
CA SER A 111 4.92 14.78 3.68
C SER A 111 5.69 15.24 4.92
N ASP A 112 5.21 14.90 6.12
CA ASP A 112 5.86 15.18 7.40
C ASP A 112 6.77 14.04 7.87
N GLY A 113 6.98 13.01 7.05
CA GLY A 113 7.90 11.90 7.33
C GLY A 113 7.25 10.69 8.02
N LEU A 114 5.97 10.76 8.41
CA LEU A 114 5.24 9.64 8.98
C LEU A 114 5.24 8.45 8.01
N ILE A 115 5.64 7.28 8.49
CA ILE A 115 5.57 6.03 7.72
C ILE A 115 4.11 5.55 7.72
N LEU A 116 3.55 5.44 6.52
CA LEU A 116 2.18 5.00 6.30
C LEU A 116 2.09 3.50 5.99
N LEU A 117 3.15 2.96 5.38
CA LEU A 117 3.33 1.55 5.06
C LEU A 117 4.83 1.29 4.91
N GLN A 118 5.28 0.13 5.41
CA GLN A 118 6.62 -0.39 5.16
C GLN A 118 6.50 -1.91 5.00
N PHE A 119 7.20 -2.47 4.03
CA PHE A 119 7.33 -3.92 3.89
C PHE A 119 8.62 -4.31 3.18
N ASP A 120 9.11 -5.50 3.50
CA ASP A 120 10.27 -6.10 2.86
C ASP A 120 9.83 -7.05 1.74
N TYR A 121 10.62 -7.15 0.69
CA TYR A 121 10.40 -8.07 -0.42
C TYR A 121 11.73 -8.55 -0.97
N TYR A 122 11.69 -9.69 -1.66
CA TYR A 122 12.90 -10.43 -2.01
C TYR A 122 12.97 -10.70 -3.51
N GLU A 123 14.18 -10.62 -4.07
CA GLU A 123 14.39 -10.81 -5.50
C GLU A 123 13.93 -12.22 -5.94
N GLY A 124 14.23 -13.23 -5.14
CA GLY A 124 13.89 -14.62 -5.46
C GLY A 124 12.57 -15.16 -4.89
N GLY A 125 11.66 -14.33 -4.37
CA GLY A 125 10.36 -14.81 -3.85
C GLY A 125 9.20 -13.85 -4.12
N ASN A 126 7.98 -14.34 -4.17
CA ASN A 126 6.80 -13.51 -4.44
C ASN A 126 6.11 -13.04 -3.16
N MET A 127 6.83 -12.91 -2.05
CA MET A 127 6.23 -12.48 -0.78
C MET A 127 6.64 -11.05 -0.42
N ALA A 128 5.68 -10.30 0.11
CA ALA A 128 5.92 -9.13 0.94
C ALA A 128 5.84 -9.54 2.41
N ASP A 129 6.87 -9.19 3.17
CA ASP A 129 6.91 -9.30 4.62
C ASP A 129 6.49 -7.96 5.24
N LEU A 130 5.31 -7.93 5.86
CA LEU A 130 4.80 -6.76 6.57
C LEU A 130 5.27 -6.70 8.03
N GLY A 131 6.07 -7.67 8.49
CA GLY A 131 6.45 -7.87 9.88
C GLY A 131 5.37 -8.56 10.72
N ASN A 132 5.76 -8.98 11.93
CA ASN A 132 4.88 -9.69 12.88
C ASN A 132 4.20 -10.93 12.27
N ASP A 133 4.97 -11.73 11.51
CA ASP A 133 4.52 -12.94 10.82
C ASP A 133 3.38 -12.73 9.80
N ASN A 134 3.24 -11.50 9.28
CA ASN A 134 2.27 -11.17 8.24
C ASN A 134 2.97 -11.17 6.87
N PHE A 135 2.76 -12.24 6.12
CA PHE A 135 3.25 -12.36 4.75
C PHE A 135 2.10 -12.26 3.76
N ILE A 136 2.33 -11.56 2.66
CA ILE A 136 1.38 -11.41 1.57
C ILE A 136 2.04 -11.86 0.28
N GLU A 137 1.38 -12.76 -0.44
CA GLU A 137 1.81 -13.10 -1.80
C GLU A 137 1.54 -11.92 -2.75
N LEU A 138 2.59 -11.51 -3.45
CA LEU A 138 2.61 -10.48 -4.47
C LEU A 138 2.37 -11.15 -5.83
N PRO A 139 1.42 -10.64 -6.64
CA PRO A 139 1.31 -11.04 -8.03
C PRO A 139 2.65 -10.84 -8.76
N SER A 140 3.06 -11.80 -9.60
CA SER A 140 4.35 -11.74 -10.32
C SER A 140 4.52 -10.44 -11.12
N SER A 141 3.44 -9.95 -11.73
CA SER A 141 3.44 -8.68 -12.48
C SER A 141 3.74 -7.48 -11.59
N PHE A 142 3.19 -7.46 -10.37
CA PHE A 142 3.46 -6.41 -9.39
C PHE A 142 4.89 -6.50 -8.86
N LYS A 143 5.38 -7.71 -8.57
CA LYS A 143 6.77 -7.91 -8.16
C LYS A 143 7.76 -7.41 -9.21
N SER A 144 7.55 -7.71 -10.49
CA SER A 144 8.42 -7.21 -11.56
C SER A 144 8.50 -5.69 -11.58
N ILE A 145 7.37 -5.00 -11.36
CA ILE A 145 7.34 -3.53 -11.25
C ILE A 145 8.16 -3.06 -10.05
N LEU A 146 8.03 -3.72 -8.88
CA LEU A 146 8.83 -3.36 -7.71
C LEU A 146 10.34 -3.51 -7.97
N LEU A 147 10.76 -4.61 -8.61
CA LEU A 147 12.16 -4.84 -8.96
C LEU A 147 12.68 -3.78 -9.94
N GLU A 148 11.91 -3.50 -10.99
CA GLU A 148 12.25 -2.46 -11.97
C GLU A 148 12.43 -1.11 -11.27
N LYS A 149 11.48 -0.72 -10.42
CA LYS A 149 11.54 0.52 -9.64
C LYS A 149 12.68 0.56 -8.63
N THR A 150 13.23 -0.58 -8.22
CA THR A 150 14.33 -0.59 -7.24
C THR A 150 15.68 -0.36 -7.89
N PHE A 151 15.83 -0.75 -9.17
CA PHE A 151 17.14 -0.77 -9.84
C PHE A 151 17.24 0.13 -11.08
N ASN A 152 16.13 0.74 -11.52
CA ASN A 152 16.08 1.71 -12.62
C ASN A 152 15.57 3.07 -12.12
#